data_AF-A0A8H7NBP9-F1
#
_entry.id   AF-A0A8H7NBP9-F1
#
_cell.length_a   1.000
_cell.length_b   1.000
_cell.length_c   1.000
_cell.angle_alpha   90.00
_cell.angle_beta   90.00
_cell.angle_gamma   90.00
#
_symmetry.space_group_name_H-M   'P 1'
#
loop_
_entity.id
_entity.type
_entity.pdbx_description
1 polymer ?
#
loop_
_entity_poly.entity_id
_entity_poly.type
_entity_poly.pdbx_seq_one_letter_code
_entity_poly.pdbx_strand_id
1 'polypeptide(L)'
;MAQIMRLNKEYHERTSEREQEIRRRTFWACVMIDRLFGFVLTKPLAIFMDSTAVYLPSSEAGLLYEEASRGLTLSALESFSGLSSDVGILPYFVKTIVLWGDPCIFYICNTRFIDPLPPTDSNSAFFKSHYALCNWEAALPASMRWTAKNYEIQSSIGNGHTFVAMHFLIRSSHCVAHQTYLPHLDGTTIILDSVDAAGWSLLFREPTLASTCVENALLVGKMLTDLYEAGGISVQHLQSAWVATSLLSVASTFMWILYASDAEFSTEQNKSDVERYLELIQRLLVSWESDHRLVRA
;
A
#
# COMPACT_ATOMS: atom_id res chain seq x y z
N MET A 1 -6.03 10.59 21.67
CA MET A 1 -7.41 10.20 22.08
C MET A 1 -7.60 8.68 22.12
N ALA A 2 -7.27 7.92 21.08
CA ALA A 2 -7.44 6.45 21.05
C ALA A 2 -6.73 5.71 22.22
N GLN A 3 -5.51 6.12 22.58
CA GLN A 3 -4.78 5.58 23.74
C GLN A 3 -5.45 5.93 25.09
N ILE A 4 -6.02 7.14 25.21
CA ILE A 4 -6.73 7.59 26.42
C ILE A 4 -8.01 6.77 26.61
N MET A 5 -8.73 6.50 25.52
CA MET A 5 -9.89 5.60 25.49
C MET A 5 -9.51 4.12 25.58
N ARG A 6 -8.20 3.82 25.67
CA ARG A 6 -7.60 2.48 25.74
C ARG A 6 -8.07 1.54 24.64
N LEU A 7 -8.33 2.05 23.43
CA LEU A 7 -8.85 1.24 22.32
C LEU A 7 -7.86 0.19 21.80
N ASN A 8 -6.62 0.18 22.28
CA ASN A 8 -5.56 -0.74 21.87
C ASN A 8 -5.60 -2.12 22.55
N LYS A 9 -6.64 -2.41 23.34
CA LYS A 9 -6.86 -3.70 24.02
C LYS A 9 -8.33 -4.11 23.94
N GLU A 10 -8.56 -5.42 23.87
CA GLU A 10 -9.89 -5.99 24.06
C GLU A 10 -10.28 -5.94 25.55
N TYR A 11 -11.55 -5.59 25.83
CA TYR A 11 -12.13 -5.64 27.17
C TYR A 11 -13.41 -6.47 27.10
N HIS A 12 -13.51 -7.50 27.95
CA HIS A 12 -14.52 -8.54 27.78
C HIS A 12 -15.74 -8.44 28.72
N GLU A 13 -15.76 -7.48 29.64
CA GLU A 13 -16.67 -7.54 30.80
C GLU A 13 -18.13 -7.12 30.59
N ARG A 14 -18.37 -6.05 29.82
CA ARG A 14 -19.58 -5.21 30.01
C ARG A 14 -20.22 -4.60 28.76
N THR A 15 -19.63 -4.81 27.59
CA THR A 15 -20.03 -4.14 26.34
C THR A 15 -20.63 -5.13 25.35
N SER A 16 -21.69 -4.73 24.63
CA SER A 16 -22.31 -5.59 23.60
C SER A 16 -21.34 -5.91 22.46
N GLU A 17 -21.58 -6.99 21.73
CA GLU A 17 -20.74 -7.39 20.59
C GLU A 17 -20.63 -6.27 19.54
N ARG A 18 -21.75 -5.58 19.28
CA ARG A 18 -21.77 -4.40 18.41
C ARG A 18 -20.87 -3.28 18.90
N GLU A 19 -20.90 -2.97 20.20
CA GLU A 19 -20.05 -1.91 20.76
C GLU A 19 -18.57 -2.31 20.70
N GLN A 20 -18.24 -3.57 21.00
CA GLN A 20 -16.88 -4.09 20.86
C GLN A 20 -16.39 -3.97 19.40
N GLU A 21 -17.22 -4.32 18.42
CA GLU A 21 -16.87 -4.21 17.00
C GLU A 21 -16.68 -2.76 16.55
N ILE A 22 -17.53 -1.83 17.00
CA ILE A 22 -17.36 -0.40 16.74
C ILE A 22 -16.01 0.10 17.29
N ARG A 23 -15.61 -0.36 18.49
CA ARG A 23 -14.33 0.00 19.11
C ARG A 23 -13.15 -0.55 18.32
N ARG A 24 -13.20 -1.82 17.88
CA ARG A 24 -12.18 -2.43 16.99
C ARG A 24 -12.03 -1.63 15.70
N ARG A 25 -13.13 -1.37 15.00
CA ARG A 25 -13.14 -0.58 13.75
C ARG A 25 -12.61 0.84 13.97
N THR A 26 -12.99 1.49 15.07
CA THR A 26 -12.49 2.83 15.43
C THR A 26 -10.97 2.82 15.66
N PHE A 27 -10.45 1.82 16.38
CA PHE A 27 -9.01 1.68 16.58
C PHE A 27 -8.28 1.49 15.26
N TRP A 28 -8.72 0.56 14.43
CA TRP A 28 -8.09 0.29 13.13
C TRP A 28 -8.21 1.47 12.17
N ALA A 29 -9.30 2.23 12.19
CA ALA A 29 -9.40 3.49 11.47
C ALA A 29 -8.35 4.52 11.92
N CYS A 30 -8.08 4.61 13.23
CA CYS A 30 -6.98 5.45 13.73
C CYS A 30 -5.62 4.98 13.22
N VAL A 31 -5.36 3.66 13.20
CA VAL A 31 -4.11 3.09 12.65
C VAL A 31 -3.97 3.43 11.17
N MET A 32 -5.03 3.24 10.39
CA MET A 32 -5.05 3.53 8.97
C MET A 32 -4.73 5.01 8.69
N ILE A 33 -5.38 5.94 9.41
CA ILE A 33 -5.12 7.38 9.26
C ILE A 33 -3.71 7.76 9.74
N ASP A 34 -3.24 7.20 10.86
CA ASP A 34 -1.90 7.46 11.38
C ASP A 34 -0.81 7.09 10.37
N ARG A 35 -0.95 5.94 9.68
CA ARG A 35 -0.03 5.52 8.61
C ARG A 35 -0.12 6.43 7.38
N LEU A 36 -1.33 6.75 6.93
CA LEU A 36 -1.54 7.63 5.78
C LEU A 36 -0.90 9.01 6.01
N PHE A 37 -1.18 9.63 7.17
CA PHE A 37 -0.62 10.93 7.51
C PHE A 37 0.87 10.87 7.83
N GLY A 38 1.34 9.79 8.43
CA GLY A 38 2.77 9.56 8.61
C GLY A 38 3.52 9.66 7.29
N PHE A 39 3.00 9.00 6.24
CA PHE A 39 3.59 9.06 4.90
C PHE A 39 3.40 10.40 4.20
N VAL A 40 2.15 10.86 4.04
CA VAL A 40 1.83 12.05 3.24
C VAL A 40 2.38 13.33 3.87
N LEU A 41 2.44 13.41 5.20
CA LEU A 41 2.92 14.60 5.91
C LEU A 41 4.33 14.43 6.48
N THR A 42 5.02 13.32 6.17
CA THR A 42 6.36 12.98 6.68
C THR A 42 6.47 13.10 8.21
N LYS A 43 5.45 12.64 8.93
CA LYS A 43 5.37 12.71 10.39
C LYS A 43 5.70 11.38 11.05
N PRO A 44 6.27 11.40 12.28
CA PRO A 44 6.40 10.19 13.09
C PRO A 44 5.04 9.54 13.33
N LEU A 45 5.00 8.20 13.27
CA LEU A 45 3.81 7.43 13.57
C LEU A 45 3.47 7.51 15.06
N ALA A 46 2.21 7.75 15.39
CA ALA A 46 1.76 7.86 16.78
C ALA A 46 1.38 6.49 17.38
N ILE A 47 1.00 5.51 16.55
CA ILE A 47 0.55 4.19 17.01
C ILE A 47 1.60 3.12 16.68
N PHE A 48 2.23 2.57 17.73
CA PHE A 48 3.19 1.47 17.65
C PHE A 48 2.50 0.10 17.64
N MET A 49 2.78 -0.71 16.62
CA MET A 49 2.10 -2.00 16.43
C MET A 49 2.44 -3.03 17.51
N ASP A 50 3.66 -3.01 18.05
CA ASP A 50 4.10 -3.95 19.10
C ASP A 50 3.25 -3.86 20.39
N SER A 51 2.57 -2.74 20.58
CA SER A 51 1.69 -2.49 21.74
C SER A 51 0.20 -2.77 21.47
N THR A 52 -0.12 -3.34 20.31
CA THR A 52 -1.49 -3.54 19.83
C THR A 52 -1.95 -4.97 20.09
N ALA A 53 -3.01 -5.14 20.89
CA ALA A 53 -3.63 -6.43 21.18
C ALA A 53 -5.14 -6.42 20.86
N VAL A 54 -5.50 -5.78 19.74
CA VAL A 54 -6.88 -5.63 19.26
C VAL A 54 -7.14 -6.64 18.17
N TYR A 55 -8.32 -7.28 18.17
CA TYR A 55 -8.70 -8.16 17.07
C TYR A 55 -9.01 -7.36 15.81
N LEU A 56 -8.79 -7.98 14.66
CA LEU A 56 -9.14 -7.43 13.36
C LEU A 56 -10.67 -7.27 13.27
N PRO A 57 -11.14 -6.26 12.52
CA PRO A 57 -12.58 -6.04 12.34
C PRO A 57 -13.27 -7.26 11.73
N SER A 58 -14.53 -7.50 12.07
CA SER A 58 -15.35 -8.50 11.39
C SER A 58 -15.82 -7.99 10.03
N SER A 59 -16.41 -8.88 9.23
CA SER A 59 -17.16 -8.51 8.03
C SER A 59 -18.33 -7.55 8.37
N GLU A 60 -18.85 -6.85 7.36
CA GLU A 60 -20.05 -6.00 7.52
C GLU A 60 -21.25 -6.80 8.03
N ALA A 61 -21.43 -8.02 7.54
CA ALA A 61 -22.45 -8.93 8.04
C ALA A 61 -22.25 -9.23 9.53
N GLY A 62 -21.02 -9.49 9.97
CA GLY A 62 -20.71 -9.70 11.38
C GLY A 62 -21.07 -8.51 12.26
N LEU A 63 -20.85 -7.28 11.78
CA LEU A 63 -21.27 -6.07 12.50
C LEU A 63 -22.80 -5.92 12.55
N LEU A 64 -23.49 -6.18 11.42
CA LEU A 64 -24.95 -6.04 11.32
C LEU A 64 -25.71 -7.07 12.15
N TYR A 65 -25.20 -8.30 12.22
CA TYR A 65 -25.81 -9.40 12.96
C TYR A 65 -25.27 -9.53 14.40
N GLU A 66 -24.41 -8.61 14.82
CA GLU A 66 -23.80 -8.58 16.16
C GLU A 66 -23.09 -9.91 16.50
N GLU A 67 -22.39 -10.48 15.52
CA GLU A 67 -21.62 -11.71 15.68
C GLU A 67 -20.39 -11.49 16.58
N ALA A 68 -20.11 -12.48 17.43
CA ALA A 68 -18.90 -12.46 18.24
C ALA A 68 -17.64 -12.48 17.36
N SER A 69 -16.60 -11.75 17.80
CA SER A 69 -15.32 -11.75 17.07
C SER A 69 -14.70 -13.14 17.03
N ARG A 70 -14.07 -13.46 15.90
CA ARG A 70 -13.29 -14.69 15.72
C ARG A 70 -11.92 -14.63 16.41
N GLY A 71 -11.58 -13.50 17.05
CA GLY A 71 -10.30 -13.33 17.74
C GLY A 71 -9.11 -13.24 16.78
N LEU A 72 -9.34 -12.89 15.51
CA LEU A 72 -8.28 -12.83 14.51
C LEU A 72 -7.34 -11.65 14.79
N THR A 73 -6.05 -11.91 14.82
CA THR A 73 -5.00 -10.90 14.95
C THR A 73 -4.24 -10.75 13.63
N LEU A 74 -3.40 -9.71 13.52
CA LEU A 74 -2.54 -9.50 12.34
C LEU A 74 -1.63 -10.69 12.02
N SER A 75 -1.11 -11.39 13.03
CA SER A 75 -0.26 -12.57 12.84
C SER A 75 -1.06 -13.82 12.53
N ALA A 76 -2.26 -13.96 13.09
CA ALA A 76 -3.11 -15.13 12.86
C ALA A 76 -3.77 -15.13 11.46
N LEU A 77 -3.92 -13.97 10.82
CA LEU A 77 -4.64 -13.83 9.55
C LEU A 77 -4.02 -14.68 8.42
N GLU A 78 -2.69 -14.77 8.36
CA GLU A 78 -1.96 -15.53 7.32
C GLU A 78 -2.16 -17.05 7.45
N SER A 79 -2.40 -17.53 8.68
CA SER A 79 -2.61 -18.95 8.99
C SER A 79 -4.08 -19.32 9.12
N PHE A 80 -5.00 -18.39 8.83
CA PHE A 80 -6.43 -18.64 8.99
C PHE A 80 -6.94 -19.61 7.92
N SER A 81 -7.47 -20.75 8.35
CA SER A 81 -7.96 -21.82 7.47
C SER A 81 -9.45 -21.75 7.14
N GLY A 82 -10.17 -20.73 7.63
CA GLY A 82 -11.60 -20.55 7.36
C GLY A 82 -11.90 -19.85 6.04
N LEU A 83 -13.18 -19.60 5.77
CA LEU A 83 -13.61 -18.95 4.53
C LEU A 83 -13.28 -17.45 4.55
N SER A 84 -12.76 -16.92 3.44
CA SER A 84 -12.46 -15.49 3.31
C SER A 84 -13.71 -14.60 3.36
N SER A 85 -14.88 -15.14 3.02
CA SER A 85 -16.19 -14.48 3.18
C SER A 85 -16.49 -14.12 4.63
N ASP A 86 -16.07 -14.99 5.55
CA ASP A 86 -16.39 -14.85 6.96
C ASP A 86 -15.54 -13.76 7.60
N VAL A 87 -14.29 -13.64 7.14
CA VAL A 87 -13.33 -12.59 7.57
C VAL A 87 -13.74 -11.22 7.01
N GLY A 88 -14.21 -11.19 5.76
CA GLY A 88 -14.43 -9.94 5.03
C GLY A 88 -13.11 -9.30 4.56
N ILE A 89 -13.22 -8.21 3.78
CA ILE A 89 -12.05 -7.58 3.16
C ILE A 89 -11.22 -6.71 4.12
N LEU A 90 -11.87 -6.11 5.13
CA LEU A 90 -11.27 -5.10 5.98
C LEU A 90 -10.03 -5.60 6.76
N PRO A 91 -10.00 -6.83 7.30
CA PRO A 91 -8.79 -7.41 7.89
C PRO A 91 -7.59 -7.48 6.95
N TYR A 92 -7.81 -7.88 5.69
CA TYR A 92 -6.74 -7.95 4.67
C TYR A 92 -6.24 -6.55 4.31
N PHE A 93 -7.16 -5.58 4.21
CA PHE A 93 -6.78 -4.19 3.95
C PHE A 93 -5.98 -3.58 5.10
N VAL A 94 -6.41 -3.79 6.34
CA VAL A 94 -5.69 -3.35 7.55
C VAL A 94 -4.28 -3.95 7.60
N LYS A 95 -4.14 -5.26 7.38
CA LYS A 95 -2.83 -5.92 7.35
C LYS A 95 -1.94 -5.35 6.25
N THR A 96 -2.49 -5.10 5.07
CA THR A 96 -1.78 -4.47 3.96
C THR A 96 -1.26 -3.08 4.33
N ILE A 97 -2.07 -2.23 4.95
CA ILE A 97 -1.66 -0.89 5.39
C ILE A 97 -0.56 -0.95 6.44
N VAL A 98 -0.64 -1.90 7.38
CA VAL A 98 0.39 -2.08 8.40
C VAL A 98 1.73 -2.42 7.76
N LEU A 99 1.76 -3.40 6.84
CA LEU A 99 2.99 -3.81 6.16
C LEU A 99 3.53 -2.76 5.20
N TRP A 100 2.65 -2.00 4.54
CA TRP A 100 3.03 -0.86 3.71
C TRP A 100 3.71 0.26 4.51
N GLY A 101 3.44 0.37 5.81
CA GLY A 101 4.07 1.38 6.67
C GLY A 101 5.59 1.25 6.78
N ASP A 102 6.13 0.04 6.79
CA ASP A 102 7.56 -0.20 6.98
C ASP A 102 8.44 0.34 5.82
N PRO A 103 8.17 0.03 4.53
CA PRO A 103 8.92 0.63 3.43
C PRO A 103 8.68 2.15 3.32
N CYS A 104 7.52 2.65 3.77
CA CYS A 104 7.27 4.09 3.86
C CYS A 104 8.19 4.77 4.87
N ILE A 105 8.36 4.21 6.07
CA ILE A 105 9.32 4.73 7.06
C ILE A 105 10.73 4.67 6.49
N PHE A 106 11.09 3.55 5.83
CA PHE A 106 12.39 3.41 5.19
C PHE A 106 12.67 4.57 4.24
N TYR A 107 11.70 4.89 3.36
CA TYR A 107 11.76 5.98 2.40
C TYR A 107 11.81 7.37 3.05
N ILE A 108 10.86 7.69 3.94
CA ILE A 108 10.76 9.01 4.58
C ILE A 108 12.00 9.34 5.42
N CYS A 109 12.50 8.37 6.18
CA CYS A 109 13.67 8.55 7.02
C CYS A 109 14.99 8.47 6.23
N ASN A 110 14.92 8.31 4.90
CA ASN A 110 16.07 8.16 4.02
C ASN A 110 17.04 7.06 4.49
N THR A 111 16.47 5.94 4.93
CA THR A 111 17.17 4.88 5.66
C THR A 111 18.30 4.24 4.84
N ARG A 112 18.24 4.33 3.50
CA ARG A 112 19.35 3.98 2.60
C ARG A 112 20.69 4.62 3.04
N PHE A 113 20.67 5.85 3.52
CA PHE A 113 21.87 6.58 3.95
C PHE A 113 22.15 6.47 5.46
N ILE A 114 21.46 5.56 6.16
CA ILE A 114 21.60 5.35 7.61
C ILE A 114 21.90 3.88 7.92
N ASP A 115 21.23 2.94 7.26
CA ASP A 115 21.41 1.50 7.46
C ASP A 115 22.75 1.04 6.88
N PRO A 116 23.68 0.50 7.69
CA PRO A 116 24.97 0.02 7.19
C PRO A 116 24.85 -1.30 6.42
N LEU A 117 23.68 -1.96 6.44
CA LEU A 117 23.46 -3.20 5.73
C LEU A 117 22.85 -2.93 4.34
N PRO A 118 23.34 -3.59 3.29
CA PRO A 118 22.74 -3.46 1.96
C PRO A 118 21.33 -4.06 1.93
N PRO A 119 20.46 -3.60 1.03
CA PRO A 119 19.07 -4.09 0.93
C PRO A 119 18.95 -5.60 0.60
N THR A 120 20.02 -6.23 0.09
CA THR A 120 20.10 -7.67 -0.17
C THR A 120 20.47 -8.49 1.07
N ASP A 121 20.93 -7.86 2.15
CA ASP A 121 21.24 -8.56 3.40
C ASP A 121 19.95 -8.91 4.14
N SER A 122 19.78 -10.18 4.49
CA SER A 122 18.64 -10.71 5.24
C SER A 122 18.36 -10.02 6.58
N ASN A 123 19.38 -9.38 7.17
CA ASN A 123 19.29 -8.68 8.43
C ASN A 123 18.89 -7.20 8.27
N SER A 124 19.01 -6.63 7.06
CA SER A 124 18.66 -5.24 6.79
C SER A 124 17.17 -4.97 7.05
N ALA A 125 16.85 -3.74 7.45
CA ALA A 125 15.45 -3.35 7.65
C ALA A 125 14.67 -3.44 6.33
N PHE A 126 15.32 -3.08 5.23
CA PHE A 126 14.75 -3.17 3.88
C PHE A 126 14.35 -4.61 3.52
N PHE A 127 15.27 -5.58 3.66
CA PHE A 127 15.00 -6.97 3.28
C PHE A 127 13.84 -7.55 4.06
N LYS A 128 13.80 -7.32 5.37
CA LYS A 128 12.72 -7.79 6.25
C LYS A 128 11.36 -7.22 5.83
N SER A 129 11.31 -5.92 5.56
CA SER A 129 10.12 -5.22 5.06
C SER A 129 9.65 -5.78 3.71
N HIS A 130 10.56 -5.87 2.74
CA HIS A 130 10.27 -6.41 1.41
C HIS A 130 9.73 -7.85 1.50
N TYR A 131 10.42 -8.71 2.25
CA TYR A 131 10.04 -10.12 2.37
C TYR A 131 8.71 -10.32 3.11
N ALA A 132 8.40 -9.47 4.11
CA ALA A 132 7.11 -9.48 4.77
C ALA A 132 5.95 -9.15 3.80
N LEU A 133 6.15 -8.20 2.88
CA LEU A 133 5.18 -7.89 1.83
C LEU A 133 5.01 -9.03 0.83
N CYS A 134 6.12 -9.63 0.36
CA CYS A 134 6.07 -10.78 -0.54
C CYS A 134 5.34 -11.97 0.10
N ASN A 135 5.64 -12.29 1.35
CA ASN A 135 4.95 -13.35 2.09
C ASN A 135 3.46 -13.06 2.25
N TRP A 136 3.12 -11.81 2.54
CA TRP A 136 1.73 -11.39 2.66
C TRP A 136 0.96 -11.57 1.35
N GLU A 137 1.52 -11.12 0.23
CA GLU A 137 0.88 -11.30 -1.07
C GLU A 137 0.71 -12.79 -1.41
N ALA A 138 1.72 -13.62 -1.13
CA ALA A 138 1.64 -15.06 -1.34
C ALA A 138 0.57 -15.72 -0.45
N ALA A 139 0.43 -15.25 0.79
CA ALA A 139 -0.54 -15.74 1.77
C ALA A 139 -1.99 -15.30 1.48
N LEU A 140 -2.23 -14.36 0.56
CA LEU A 140 -3.58 -13.95 0.20
C LEU A 140 -4.40 -15.13 -0.33
N PRO A 141 -5.60 -15.37 0.22
CA PRO A 141 -6.53 -16.37 -0.31
C PRO A 141 -6.85 -16.08 -1.78
N ALA A 142 -7.15 -17.13 -2.55
CA ALA A 142 -7.42 -17.00 -3.98
C ALA A 142 -8.52 -15.98 -4.32
N SER A 143 -9.54 -15.83 -3.46
CA SER A 143 -10.63 -14.85 -3.61
C SER A 143 -10.25 -13.40 -3.27
N MET A 144 -9.09 -13.19 -2.63
CA MET A 144 -8.56 -11.88 -2.25
C MET A 144 -7.36 -11.45 -3.11
N ARG A 145 -7.02 -12.20 -4.16
CA ARG A 145 -5.98 -11.84 -5.12
C ARG A 145 -6.55 -10.95 -6.23
N TRP A 146 -5.72 -10.07 -6.79
CA TRP A 146 -6.15 -9.20 -7.89
C TRP A 146 -6.43 -10.02 -9.15
N THR A 147 -7.71 -10.08 -9.56
CA THR A 147 -8.16 -10.58 -10.86
C THR A 147 -9.42 -9.81 -11.25
N ALA A 148 -9.73 -9.72 -12.55
CA ALA A 148 -10.98 -9.09 -13.02
C ALA A 148 -12.22 -9.73 -12.37
N LYS A 149 -12.24 -11.07 -12.30
CA LYS A 149 -13.31 -11.84 -11.64
C LYS A 149 -13.46 -11.49 -10.15
N ASN A 150 -12.35 -11.46 -9.40
CA ASN A 150 -12.42 -11.12 -7.97
C ASN A 150 -12.84 -9.68 -7.76
N TYR A 151 -12.36 -8.75 -8.60
CA TYR A 151 -12.80 -7.36 -8.58
C TYR A 151 -14.31 -7.24 -8.81
N GLU A 152 -14.87 -7.89 -9.84
CA GLU A 152 -16.31 -7.90 -10.11
C GLU A 152 -17.12 -8.42 -8.92
N ILE A 153 -16.69 -9.53 -8.32
CA ILE A 153 -17.34 -10.11 -7.14
C ILE A 153 -17.30 -9.12 -5.98
N GLN A 154 -16.12 -8.56 -5.65
CA GLN A 154 -15.98 -7.61 -4.53
C GLN A 154 -16.76 -6.31 -4.79
N SER A 155 -16.77 -5.82 -6.03
CA SER A 155 -17.58 -4.69 -6.46
C SER A 155 -19.06 -4.95 -6.24
N SER A 156 -19.56 -6.13 -6.64
CA SER A 156 -20.98 -6.48 -6.52
C SER A 156 -21.50 -6.53 -5.07
N ILE A 157 -20.61 -6.81 -4.12
CA ILE A 157 -20.93 -6.84 -2.68
C ILE A 157 -20.59 -5.53 -1.95
N GLY A 158 -20.25 -4.46 -2.68
CA GLY A 158 -19.98 -3.13 -2.13
C GLY A 158 -18.56 -2.91 -1.59
N ASN A 159 -17.64 -3.84 -1.82
CA ASN A 159 -16.24 -3.76 -1.35
C ASN A 159 -15.26 -3.22 -2.42
N GLY A 160 -15.77 -2.71 -3.55
CA GLY A 160 -14.97 -2.28 -4.70
C GLY A 160 -13.87 -1.27 -4.33
N HIS A 161 -14.21 -0.18 -3.62
CA HIS A 161 -13.25 0.82 -3.15
C HIS A 161 -12.11 0.21 -2.33
N THR A 162 -12.44 -0.62 -1.34
CA THR A 162 -11.46 -1.25 -0.44
C THR A 162 -10.57 -2.22 -1.19
N PHE A 163 -11.14 -3.00 -2.13
CA PHE A 163 -10.39 -3.96 -2.93
C PHE A 163 -9.40 -3.28 -3.88
N VAL A 164 -9.85 -2.25 -4.59
CA VAL A 164 -8.98 -1.43 -5.44
C VAL A 164 -7.89 -0.77 -4.61
N ALA A 165 -8.24 -0.10 -3.52
CA ALA A 165 -7.28 0.54 -2.62
C ALA A 165 -6.22 -0.44 -2.09
N MET A 166 -6.63 -1.63 -1.64
CA MET A 166 -5.72 -2.65 -1.13
C MET A 166 -4.69 -3.07 -2.19
N HIS A 167 -5.12 -3.35 -3.41
CA HIS A 167 -4.21 -3.85 -4.45
C HIS A 167 -3.32 -2.75 -5.06
N PHE A 168 -3.80 -1.51 -5.16
CA PHE A 168 -2.94 -0.37 -5.47
C PHE A 168 -1.85 -0.18 -4.41
N LEU A 169 -2.21 -0.37 -3.13
CA LEU A 169 -1.26 -0.24 -2.02
C LEU A 169 -0.22 -1.37 -2.02
N ILE A 170 -0.63 -2.62 -2.27
CA ILE A 170 0.30 -3.76 -2.41
C ILE A 170 1.32 -3.45 -3.51
N ARG A 171 0.87 -3.10 -4.70
CA ARG A 171 1.79 -2.84 -5.83
C ARG A 171 2.70 -1.64 -5.57
N SER A 172 2.16 -0.52 -5.13
CA SER A 172 2.97 0.67 -4.85
C SER A 172 3.94 0.48 -3.69
N SER A 173 3.66 -0.40 -2.71
CA SER A 173 4.60 -0.72 -1.61
C SER A 173 5.95 -1.24 -2.12
N HIS A 174 5.94 -2.00 -3.22
CA HIS A 174 7.14 -2.49 -3.90
C HIS A 174 7.88 -1.39 -4.68
N CYS A 175 7.32 -0.18 -4.81
CA CYS A 175 7.99 0.97 -5.41
C CYS A 175 8.56 1.91 -4.35
N VAL A 176 7.84 2.17 -3.25
CA VAL A 176 8.15 3.25 -2.28
C VAL A 176 9.61 3.25 -1.81
N ALA A 177 10.11 2.12 -1.31
CA ALA A 177 11.51 2.04 -0.87
C ALA A 177 12.46 1.65 -2.01
N HIS A 178 12.00 0.83 -2.97
CA HIS A 178 12.84 0.31 -4.05
C HIS A 178 13.29 1.40 -5.02
N GLN A 179 12.45 2.43 -5.25
CA GLN A 179 12.79 3.56 -6.10
C GLN A 179 14.05 4.30 -5.61
N THR A 180 14.37 4.22 -4.31
CA THR A 180 15.60 4.82 -3.78
C THR A 180 16.85 4.14 -4.30
N TYR A 181 16.75 2.91 -4.80
CA TYR A 181 17.84 2.10 -5.36
C TYR A 181 17.81 2.05 -6.90
N LEU A 182 16.92 2.78 -7.56
CA LEU A 182 17.01 2.94 -9.01
C LEU A 182 18.27 3.75 -9.37
N PRO A 183 19.09 3.30 -10.34
CA PRO A 183 20.36 3.94 -10.63
C PRO A 183 20.17 5.32 -11.29
N HIS A 184 20.97 6.29 -10.89
CA HIS A 184 20.93 7.66 -11.42
C HIS A 184 21.78 7.77 -12.70
N LEU A 185 21.23 7.35 -13.83
CA LEU A 185 21.98 7.17 -15.08
C LEU A 185 22.10 8.45 -15.95
N ASP A 186 21.62 9.60 -15.47
CA ASP A 186 21.53 10.85 -16.25
C ASP A 186 22.87 11.59 -16.47
N GLY A 187 24.00 10.98 -16.11
CA GLY A 187 25.33 11.47 -16.43
C GLY A 187 25.76 12.72 -15.65
N THR A 188 25.05 13.09 -14.58
CA THR A 188 25.49 14.17 -13.70
C THR A 188 26.74 13.74 -12.92
N THR A 189 27.88 14.38 -13.19
CA THR A 189 29.20 14.01 -12.65
C THR A 189 29.32 14.07 -11.13
N ILE A 190 28.38 14.73 -10.46
CA ILE A 190 28.37 14.91 -9.00
C ILE A 190 28.02 13.60 -8.27
N ILE A 191 27.31 12.66 -8.91
CA ILE A 191 26.80 11.44 -8.26
C ILE A 191 27.79 10.26 -8.34
N LEU A 192 28.77 10.30 -9.26
CA LEU A 192 29.65 9.17 -9.58
C LEU A 192 30.42 8.61 -8.35
N ASP A 193 30.83 9.47 -7.43
CA ASP A 193 31.61 9.09 -6.23
C ASP A 193 30.77 8.90 -4.97
N SER A 194 29.45 9.12 -5.06
CA SER A 194 28.57 9.03 -3.91
C SER A 194 28.16 7.57 -3.63
N VAL A 195 28.29 7.19 -2.36
CA VAL A 195 27.88 5.88 -1.84
C VAL A 195 26.87 6.06 -0.71
N ASP A 196 26.03 5.05 -0.53
CA ASP A 196 25.13 4.98 0.62
C ASP A 196 25.82 4.40 1.87
N ALA A 197 25.08 4.23 2.97
CA ALA A 197 25.63 3.77 4.24
C ALA A 197 26.16 2.33 4.19
N ALA A 198 25.67 1.52 3.25
CA ALA A 198 26.16 0.16 2.99
C ALA A 198 27.36 0.14 2.03
N GLY A 199 27.81 1.31 1.55
CA GLY A 199 28.91 1.45 0.60
C GLY A 199 28.52 1.16 -0.85
N TRP A 200 27.23 1.04 -1.18
CA TRP A 200 26.79 0.90 -2.56
C TRP A 200 26.80 2.26 -3.25
N SER A 201 27.38 2.31 -4.46
CA SER A 201 27.29 3.49 -5.30
C SER A 201 25.83 3.85 -5.59
N LEU A 202 25.51 5.14 -5.70
CA LEU A 202 24.18 5.57 -6.16
C LEU A 202 23.89 5.18 -7.63
N LEU A 203 24.92 4.73 -8.36
CA LEU A 203 24.84 4.16 -9.71
C LEU A 203 24.79 2.63 -9.70
N PHE A 204 24.97 1.98 -8.54
CA PHE A 204 24.96 0.54 -8.46
C PHE A 204 23.58 0.01 -8.88
N ARG A 205 23.59 -0.88 -9.85
CA ARG A 205 22.39 -1.51 -10.38
C ARG A 205 22.25 -2.91 -9.80
N GLU A 206 21.32 -3.04 -8.86
CA GLU A 206 20.86 -4.34 -8.39
C GLU A 206 19.63 -4.75 -9.23
N PRO A 207 19.70 -5.82 -10.04
CA PRO A 207 18.64 -6.16 -11.00
C PRO A 207 17.27 -6.44 -10.36
N THR A 208 17.24 -7.13 -9.22
CA THR A 208 15.98 -7.54 -8.57
C THR A 208 15.24 -6.36 -7.95
N LEU A 209 15.96 -5.35 -7.42
CA LEU A 209 15.39 -4.13 -6.89
C LEU A 209 14.80 -3.28 -8.02
N ALA A 210 15.55 -3.14 -9.12
CA ALA A 210 15.11 -2.38 -10.28
C ALA A 210 13.88 -3.03 -10.94
N SER A 211 13.92 -4.34 -11.20
CA SER A 211 12.80 -5.07 -11.80
C SER A 211 11.56 -5.04 -10.90
N THR A 212 11.72 -5.30 -9.59
CA THR A 212 10.61 -5.24 -8.63
C THR A 212 9.94 -3.87 -8.64
N CYS A 213 10.71 -2.78 -8.66
CA CYS A 213 10.18 -1.42 -8.67
C CYS A 213 9.44 -1.11 -9.97
N VAL A 214 10.06 -1.39 -11.12
CA VAL A 214 9.53 -1.04 -12.45
C VAL A 214 8.30 -1.90 -12.78
N GLU A 215 8.36 -3.22 -12.58
CA GLU A 215 7.26 -4.12 -12.87
C GLU A 215 6.02 -3.77 -12.05
N ASN A 216 6.17 -3.51 -10.76
CA ASN A 216 5.04 -3.12 -9.91
C ASN A 216 4.48 -1.73 -10.29
N ALA A 217 5.32 -0.77 -10.69
CA ALA A 217 4.86 0.52 -11.18
C ALA A 217 4.03 0.37 -12.47
N LEU A 218 4.50 -0.43 -13.43
CA LEU A 218 3.76 -0.71 -14.67
C LEU A 218 2.45 -1.46 -14.39
N LEU A 219 2.42 -2.39 -13.43
CA LEU A 219 1.19 -3.04 -12.99
C LEU A 219 0.17 -2.04 -12.40
N VAL A 220 0.61 -1.05 -11.62
CA VAL A 220 -0.27 0.04 -11.15
C VAL A 220 -0.84 0.83 -12.32
N GLY A 221 0.00 1.20 -13.29
CA GLY A 221 -0.42 1.90 -14.51
C GLY A 221 -1.46 1.11 -15.30
N LYS A 222 -1.23 -0.19 -15.50
CA LYS A 222 -2.17 -1.09 -16.16
C LYS A 222 -3.49 -1.22 -15.39
N MET A 223 -3.44 -1.45 -14.07
CA MET A 223 -4.63 -1.51 -13.22
C MET A 223 -5.47 -0.23 -13.31
N LEU A 224 -4.80 0.93 -13.33
CA LEU A 224 -5.46 2.22 -13.51
C LEU A 224 -6.16 2.30 -14.87
N THR A 225 -5.47 1.94 -15.95
CA THR A 225 -6.04 1.94 -17.30
C THR A 225 -7.25 1.00 -17.39
N ASP A 226 -7.12 -0.24 -16.93
CA ASP A 226 -8.19 -1.24 -16.99
C ASP A 226 -9.46 -0.75 -16.25
N LEU A 227 -9.30 -0.16 -15.06
CA LEU A 227 -10.42 0.38 -14.28
C LEU A 227 -11.02 1.66 -14.89
N TYR A 228 -10.17 2.51 -15.47
CA TYR A 228 -10.62 3.76 -16.08
C TYR A 228 -11.40 3.50 -17.36
N GLU A 229 -10.91 2.58 -18.20
CA GLU A 229 -11.57 2.16 -19.44
C GLU A 229 -12.87 1.40 -19.18
N ALA A 230 -12.96 0.62 -18.11
CA ALA A 230 -14.20 -0.02 -17.69
C ALA A 230 -15.32 1.00 -17.36
N GLY A 231 -14.95 2.22 -16.97
CA GLY A 231 -15.89 3.33 -16.74
C GLY A 231 -16.84 3.10 -15.55
N GLY A 232 -17.82 4.00 -15.43
CA GLY A 232 -18.91 3.89 -14.44
C GLY A 232 -18.43 3.78 -13.00
N ILE A 233 -18.90 2.76 -12.29
CA ILE A 233 -18.58 2.52 -10.88
C ILE A 233 -17.08 2.21 -10.66
N SER A 234 -16.39 1.67 -11.67
CA SER A 234 -14.96 1.36 -11.56
C SER A 234 -14.10 2.60 -11.41
N VAL A 235 -14.47 3.69 -12.09
CA VAL A 235 -13.80 5.00 -11.93
C VAL A 235 -14.08 5.57 -10.54
N GLN A 236 -15.28 5.39 -10.01
CA GLN A 236 -15.62 5.83 -8.65
C GLN A 236 -14.78 5.08 -7.61
N HIS A 237 -14.56 3.78 -7.79
CA HIS A 237 -13.71 2.98 -6.88
C HIS A 237 -12.26 3.47 -6.79
N LEU A 238 -11.75 4.18 -7.81
CA LEU A 238 -10.43 4.80 -7.78
C LEU A 238 -10.36 5.99 -6.81
N GLN A 239 -11.48 6.63 -6.47
CA GLN A 239 -11.56 7.81 -5.60
C GLN A 239 -11.30 7.45 -4.13
N SER A 240 -10.03 7.24 -3.82
CA SER A 240 -9.55 6.86 -2.49
C SER A 240 -8.19 7.49 -2.23
N ALA A 241 -7.98 8.00 -1.01
CA ALA A 241 -6.69 8.55 -0.60
C ALA A 241 -5.54 7.53 -0.71
N TRP A 242 -5.85 6.23 -0.57
CA TRP A 242 -4.89 5.14 -0.72
C TRP A 242 -4.47 4.93 -2.17
N VAL A 243 -5.43 5.04 -3.11
CA VAL A 243 -5.13 5.02 -4.55
C VAL A 243 -4.31 6.25 -4.92
N ALA A 244 -4.70 7.44 -4.45
CA ALA A 244 -3.95 8.68 -4.64
C ALA A 244 -2.48 8.54 -4.21
N THR A 245 -2.28 8.03 -3.00
CA THR A 245 -0.95 7.82 -2.41
C THR A 245 -0.14 6.80 -3.21
N SER A 246 -0.79 5.73 -3.70
CA SER A 246 -0.16 4.72 -4.55
C SER A 246 0.29 5.30 -5.88
N LEU A 247 -0.56 6.10 -6.53
CA LEU A 247 -0.25 6.79 -7.79
C LEU A 247 0.92 7.77 -7.64
N LEU A 248 0.93 8.55 -6.56
CA LEU A 248 2.05 9.46 -6.25
C LEU A 248 3.35 8.69 -5.99
N SER A 249 3.27 7.53 -5.34
CA SER A 249 4.45 6.69 -5.04
C SER A 249 5.08 6.10 -6.30
N VAL A 250 4.28 5.67 -7.28
CA VAL A 250 4.81 5.12 -8.55
C VAL A 250 5.23 6.20 -9.55
N ALA A 251 4.75 7.44 -9.41
CA ALA A 251 5.07 8.54 -10.31
C ALA A 251 6.59 8.79 -10.42
N SER A 252 7.33 8.70 -9.32
CA SER A 252 8.80 8.81 -9.35
C SER A 252 9.46 7.70 -10.18
N THR A 253 8.94 6.47 -10.12
CA THR A 253 9.42 5.36 -10.96
C THR A 253 9.09 5.60 -12.44
N PHE A 254 7.90 6.13 -12.73
CA PHE A 254 7.53 6.55 -14.08
C PHE A 254 8.45 7.63 -14.65
N MET A 255 8.77 8.66 -13.86
CA MET A 255 9.74 9.67 -14.26
C MET A 255 11.12 9.05 -14.51
N TRP A 256 11.55 8.10 -13.68
CA TRP A 256 12.79 7.36 -13.91
C TRP A 256 12.77 6.58 -15.23
N ILE A 257 11.68 5.87 -15.55
CA ILE A 257 11.53 5.16 -16.84
C ILE A 257 11.65 6.12 -18.04
N LEU A 258 11.07 7.31 -17.94
CA LEU A 258 11.11 8.30 -19.03
C LEU A 258 12.49 8.90 -19.25
N TYR A 259 13.21 9.22 -18.17
CA TYR A 259 14.38 10.10 -18.24
C TYR A 259 15.72 9.44 -17.91
N ALA A 260 15.75 8.34 -17.16
CA ALA A 260 17.00 7.70 -16.75
C ALA A 260 17.76 7.05 -17.91
N SER A 261 17.11 6.79 -19.05
CA SER A 261 17.74 6.13 -20.21
C SER A 261 18.32 4.75 -19.89
N ASP A 262 17.68 3.99 -19.00
CA ASP A 262 18.07 2.61 -18.69
C ASP A 262 17.77 1.70 -19.89
N ALA A 263 18.77 0.92 -20.32
CA ALA A 263 18.65 0.11 -21.54
C ALA A 263 17.59 -1.00 -21.45
N GLU A 264 17.26 -1.48 -20.25
CA GLU A 264 16.30 -2.56 -20.03
C GLU A 264 14.88 -2.02 -19.84
N PHE A 265 14.73 -0.96 -19.04
CA PHE A 265 13.42 -0.48 -18.62
C PHE A 265 12.93 0.76 -19.35
N SER A 266 13.81 1.60 -19.91
CA SER A 266 13.45 2.79 -20.70
C SER A 266 13.25 2.47 -22.18
N THR A 267 12.59 1.34 -22.49
CA THR A 267 12.20 1.00 -23.87
C THR A 267 11.15 1.97 -24.41
N GLU A 268 11.09 2.15 -25.72
CA GLU A 268 10.10 3.05 -26.36
C GLU A 268 8.65 2.66 -26.03
N GLN A 269 8.38 1.35 -25.89
CA GLN A 269 7.07 0.86 -25.45
C GLN A 269 6.76 1.29 -24.02
N ASN A 270 7.69 1.07 -23.08
CA ASN A 270 7.47 1.45 -21.67
C ASN A 270 7.32 2.96 -21.52
N LYS A 271 8.09 3.77 -22.26
CA LYS A 271 7.93 5.22 -22.26
C LYS A 271 6.54 5.64 -22.73
N SER A 272 6.08 5.09 -23.85
CA SER A 272 4.74 5.40 -24.38
C SER A 272 3.62 4.98 -23.43
N ASP A 273 3.73 3.81 -22.80
CA ASP A 273 2.78 3.36 -21.79
C ASP A 273 2.78 4.27 -20.56
N VAL A 274 3.96 4.67 -20.08
CA VAL A 274 4.12 5.56 -18.93
C VAL A 274 3.58 6.96 -19.20
N GLU A 275 3.80 7.53 -20.37
CA GLU A 275 3.20 8.83 -20.77
C GLU A 275 1.67 8.76 -20.67
N ARG A 276 1.07 7.70 -21.22
CA ARG A 276 -0.38 7.45 -21.12
C ARG A 276 -0.82 7.29 -19.66
N TYR A 277 -0.08 6.56 -18.84
CA TYR A 277 -0.40 6.39 -17.42
C TYR A 277 -0.36 7.72 -16.66
N LEU A 278 0.66 8.55 -16.88
CA LEU A 278 0.78 9.86 -16.25
C LEU A 278 -0.34 10.81 -16.68
N GLU A 279 -0.72 10.81 -17.96
CA GLU A 279 -1.89 11.56 -18.43
C GLU A 279 -3.19 11.11 -17.72
N LEU A 280 -3.40 9.79 -17.60
CA LEU A 280 -4.56 9.25 -16.89
C LEU A 280 -4.56 9.61 -15.41
N ILE A 281 -3.41 9.55 -14.73
CA ILE A 281 -3.25 9.98 -13.34
C ILE A 281 -3.66 11.45 -13.21
N GLN A 282 -3.14 12.32 -14.08
CA GLN A 282 -3.47 13.74 -14.06
C GLN A 282 -4.97 13.97 -14.26
N ARG A 283 -5.58 13.34 -15.28
CA ARG A 283 -7.02 13.45 -15.55
C ARG A 283 -7.87 12.97 -14.37
N LEU A 284 -7.48 11.85 -13.76
CA LEU A 284 -8.18 11.29 -12.59
C LEU A 284 -8.10 12.25 -11.39
N LEU A 285 -6.90 12.72 -11.03
CA LEU A 285 -6.74 13.61 -9.87
C LEU A 285 -7.46 14.95 -10.07
N VAL A 286 -7.45 15.50 -11.28
CA VAL A 286 -8.21 16.72 -11.61
C VAL A 286 -9.72 16.49 -11.47
N SER A 287 -10.23 15.32 -11.87
CA SER A 287 -11.66 15.00 -11.74
C SER A 287 -12.14 15.01 -10.28
N TRP A 288 -11.28 14.64 -9.33
CA TRP A 288 -11.63 14.67 -7.91
C TRP A 288 -11.74 16.09 -7.37
N GLU A 289 -10.98 17.05 -7.92
CA GLU A 289 -11.06 18.46 -7.50
C GLU A 289 -12.41 19.10 -7.90
N SER A 290 -12.91 18.78 -9.10
CA SER A 290 -14.22 19.28 -9.56
C SER A 290 -15.36 18.81 -8.65
N ASP A 291 -15.33 17.56 -8.19
CA ASP A 291 -16.35 17.02 -7.27
C ASP A 291 -16.31 17.74 -5.91
N HIS A 292 -15.12 18.06 -5.40
CA HIS A 292 -14.98 18.81 -4.14
C HIS A 292 -15.52 20.25 -4.21
N ARG A 293 -15.49 20.89 -5.39
CA ARG A 293 -16.06 22.23 -5.59
C ARG A 293 -17.59 22.21 -5.66
N LEU A 294 -18.18 21.15 -6.21
CA LEU A 294 -19.64 20.97 -6.28
C LEU A 294 -20.28 20.71 -4.91
N VAL A 295 -19.56 20.09 -3.96
CA VAL A 295 -20.04 19.84 -2.59
C VAL A 295 -19.99 21.08 -1.69
N ARG A 296 -19.29 22.15 -2.11
CA ARG A 296 -19.19 23.43 -1.37
C ARG A 296 -20.19 24.50 -1.83
N ALA A 297 -20.96 24.26 -2.89
CA ALA A 297 -22.01 25.14 -3.39
C ALA A 297 -23.39 24.71 -2.86
#